data_AF-A0A946GFB0-F1
#
_entry.id   AF-A0A946GFB0-F1
#
_cell.length_a   1.000
_cell.length_b   1.000
_cell.length_c   1.000
_cell.angle_alpha   90.00
_cell.angle_beta   90.00
_cell.angle_gamma   90.00
#
_symmetry.space_group_name_H-M   'P 1'
#
loop_
_entity.id
_entity.type
_entity.pdbx_description
1 polymer ?
#
loop_
_entity_poly.entity_id
_entity_poly.type
_entity_poly.pdbx_seq_one_letter_code
_entity_poly.pdbx_strand_id
1 'polypeptide(L)' 'RDDLASGDVIFAATGVTDGSMVKGVRKFPGGCETHSIVMRSITGTVREVITRHNFTRKPGFND' A
#
# COMPACT_ATOMS: atom_id res chain seq x y z
N ARG A 1 -17.92 -1.85 -22.61
CA ARG A 1 -17.60 -0.98 -21.44
C ARG A 1 -17.79 -1.90 -20.25
N ASP A 2 -16.77 -2.03 -19.41
CA ASP A 2 -16.66 -3.02 -18.30
C ASP A 2 -16.05 -4.39 -18.67
N ASP A 3 -15.33 -4.45 -19.80
CA ASP A 3 -14.73 -5.70 -20.31
C ASP A 3 -13.48 -6.15 -19.52
N LEU A 4 -12.84 -5.25 -18.77
CA LEU A 4 -11.59 -5.53 -18.04
C LEU A 4 -11.79 -5.74 -16.53
N ALA A 5 -12.75 -5.05 -15.93
CA ALA A 5 -13.11 -5.18 -14.52
C ALA A 5 -14.55 -4.73 -14.32
N SER A 6 -15.37 -5.57 -13.67
CA SER A 6 -16.80 -5.36 -13.46
C SER A 6 -17.26 -5.96 -12.12
N GLY A 7 -18.45 -5.57 -11.64
CA GLY A 7 -18.98 -6.02 -10.34
C GLY A 7 -18.34 -5.33 -9.14
N ASP A 8 -18.18 -6.04 -8.01
CA ASP A 8 -17.51 -5.53 -6.80
C ASP A 8 -15.99 -5.63 -6.94
N VAL A 9 -15.39 -4.55 -7.41
CA VAL A 9 -13.94 -4.43 -7.59
C VAL A 9 -13.30 -3.74 -6.39
N ILE A 10 -12.20 -4.34 -5.91
CA ILE A 10 -11.26 -3.74 -4.96
C ILE A 10 -9.90 -3.62 -5.65
N PHE A 11 -9.27 -2.45 -5.51
CA PHE A 11 -7.92 -2.20 -5.99
C PHE A 11 -7.02 -1.84 -4.81
N ALA A 12 -5.82 -2.39 -4.76
CA ALA A 12 -4.78 -2.01 -3.81
C ALA A 12 -3.43 -1.97 -4.51
N ALA A 13 -2.65 -0.92 -4.24
CA ALA A 13 -1.29 -0.79 -4.75
C ALA A 13 -0.38 -0.16 -3.69
N THR A 14 0.86 -0.67 -3.60
CA THR A 14 1.90 -0.18 -2.68
C THR A 14 3.14 0.18 -3.48
N GLY A 15 3.73 1.35 -3.20
CA GLY A 15 4.92 1.80 -3.92
C GLY A 15 6.18 1.05 -3.47
N VAL A 16 6.89 0.44 -4.41
CA VAL A 16 8.25 -0.12 -4.18
C VAL A 16 9.28 0.98 -4.37
N THR A 17 9.27 1.62 -5.53
CA THR A 17 10.00 2.86 -5.85
C THR A 17 9.04 4.04 -5.94
N ASP A 18 9.56 5.26 -5.96
CA ASP A 18 8.70 6.45 -6.12
C ASP A 18 7.99 6.41 -7.48
N GLY A 19 6.67 6.42 -7.43
CA GLY A 19 5.80 6.58 -8.59
C GLY A 19 4.98 7.85 -8.50
N SER A 20 4.19 8.09 -9.55
CA SER A 20 3.26 9.22 -9.61
C SER A 20 2.09 9.08 -8.63
N MET A 21 1.66 7.85 -8.34
CA MET A 21 0.48 7.58 -7.51
C MET A 21 0.82 7.29 -6.05
N VAL A 22 1.93 6.59 -5.78
CA VAL A 22 2.35 6.18 -4.44
C VAL A 22 3.87 6.35 -4.31
N LYS A 23 4.33 6.69 -3.10
CA LYS A 23 5.75 6.80 -2.78
C LYS A 23 6.39 5.43 -2.59
N GLY A 24 7.67 5.32 -2.92
CA GLY A 24 8.44 4.11 -2.70
C GLY A 24 8.68 3.83 -1.22
N VAL A 25 9.14 2.61 -0.92
CA VAL A 25 9.47 2.22 0.45
C VAL A 25 10.63 3.07 0.98
N ARG A 26 10.47 3.65 2.17
CA ARG A 26 11.52 4.37 2.87
C ARG A 26 12.00 3.56 4.07
N LYS A 27 13.25 3.10 4.04
CA LYS A 27 13.86 2.40 5.17
C LYS A 27 14.48 3.39 6.15
N PHE A 28 14.44 3.07 7.43
CA PHE A 28 15.12 3.79 8.51
C PHE A 28 15.58 2.80 9.58
N PRO A 29 16.48 3.18 10.51
CA PRO A 29 16.94 2.26 11.55
C PRO A 29 15.76 1.64 12.32
N GLY A 30 15.69 0.30 12.34
CA GLY A 30 14.64 -0.45 13.02
C GLY A 30 13.29 -0.53 12.30
N GLY A 31 13.17 -0.07 11.04
CA GLY A 31 11.89 -0.16 10.33
C GLY A 31 11.84 0.36 8.89
N CYS A 32 10.62 0.49 8.39
CA CYS A 32 10.35 1.18 7.13
C CYS A 32 8.97 1.83 7.10
N GLU A 33 8.77 2.73 6.15
CA GLU A 33 7.47 3.30 5.80
C GLU A 33 7.07 2.87 4.40
N THR A 34 5.81 2.46 4.23
CA THR A 34 5.19 2.14 2.95
C THR A 34 4.02 3.05 2.70
N HIS A 35 3.84 3.49 1.47
CA HIS A 35 2.68 4.26 1.01
C HIS A 35 1.84 3.37 0.07
N SER A 36 0.58 3.17 0.42
CA SER A 36 -0.40 2.42 -0.38
C SER A 36 -1.66 3.22 -0.66
N ILE A 37 -2.35 2.89 -1.75
CA ILE A 37 -3.72 3.32 -2.02
C ILE A 37 -4.64 2.10 -2.09
N VAL A 38 -5.82 2.19 -1.48
CA VAL A 38 -6.85 1.15 -1.51
C VAL A 38 -8.17 1.78 -1.94
N MET A 39 -8.85 1.16 -2.90
CA MET A 39 -10.08 1.66 -3.49
C MET A 39 -11.12 0.54 -3.59
N ARG A 40 -12.41 0.88 -3.39
CA ARG A 40 -13.51 -0.06 -3.58
C ARG A 40 -14.62 0.58 -4.42
N SER A 41 -15.00 -0.11 -5.49
CA SER A 41 -16.01 0.33 -6.46
C SER A 41 -17.38 0.55 -5.84
N ILE A 42 -17.89 -0.41 -5.05
CA ILE A 42 -19.24 -0.33 -4.47
C ILE A 42 -19.40 0.88 -3.54
N THR A 43 -18.39 1.19 -2.73
CA THR A 43 -18.49 2.28 -1.75
C THR A 43 -17.91 3.59 -2.27
N GLY A 44 -17.30 3.60 -3.46
CA GLY A 44 -16.54 4.73 -4.00
C GLY A 44 -15.39 5.20 -3.10
N THR A 45 -15.01 4.41 -2.09
CA THR A 45 -14.06 4.84 -1.07
C THR A 45 -12.65 4.71 -1.58
N VAL A 46 -11.86 5.77 -1.41
CA VAL A 46 -10.42 5.78 -1.64
C VAL A 46 -9.73 6.01 -0.30
N ARG A 47 -8.72 5.19 0.01
CA ARG A 47 -7.91 5.29 1.21
C ARG A 47 -6.45 5.41 0.82
N GLU A 48 -5.83 6.50 1.20
CA GLU A 48 -4.38 6.62 1.26
C GLU A 48 -3.90 6.07 2.60
N VAL A 49 -2.93 5.16 2.56
CA VAL A 49 -2.46 4.43 3.74
C VAL A 49 -0.93 4.55 3.83
N ILE A 50 -0.48 5.34 4.79
CA ILE A 50 0.94 5.44 5.16
C ILE A 50 1.15 4.56 6.39
N THR A 51 1.97 3.52 6.25
CA THR A 51 2.21 2.55 7.32
C THR A 51 3.66 2.55 7.73
N ARG A 52 3.91 2.70 9.04
CA ARG A 52 5.23 2.51 9.66
C ARG A 52 5.34 1.09 10.19
N HIS A 53 6.27 0.34 9.63
CA HIS A 53 6.60 -1.02 10.04
C HIS A 53 7.74 -0.94 11.05
N ASN A 54 7.49 -1.41 12.28
CA ASN A 54 8.51 -1.57 13.29
C ASN A 54 9.11 -2.98 13.18
N PHE A 55 10.33 -3.07 12.68
CA PHE A 55 11.01 -4.35 12.46
C PHE A 55 11.53 -4.99 13.74
N THR A 56 11.83 -4.22 14.79
CA THR A 56 12.29 -4.78 16.07
C THR A 56 11.24 -5.66 16.75
N ARG A 57 9.97 -5.47 16.40
CA ARG A 57 8.83 -6.23 16.92
C ARG A 57 8.26 -7.23 15.91
N LYS A 58 8.61 -7.13 14.64
CA LYS A 58 7.98 -7.92 13.56
C LYS A 58 8.82 -9.18 13.32
N PRO A 59 8.21 -10.39 13.37
CA PRO A 59 8.95 -11.62 13.12
C PRO A 59 9.52 -11.64 11.69
N GLY A 60 10.71 -12.21 11.52
CA GLY A 60 11.40 -12.31 10.23
C GLY A 60 12.22 -11.09 9.80
N PHE A 61 12.37 -10.09 10.68
CA PHE A 61 13.24 -8.91 10.46
C PHE A 61 14.23 -8.66 11.61
N ASN A 62 14.31 -9.60 12.56
CA ASN A 62 15.33 -9.65 13.59
C ASN A 62 16.43 -10.60 13.09
N ASP A 63 17.40 -10.07 12.35
CA ASP A 63 18.71 -10.71 12.15
C ASP A 63 19.65 -10.29 13.29
#